data_AF-A0A8T9CA68-F1
#
_entry.id   AF-A0A8T9CA68-F1
#
_cell.length_a   1.000
_cell.length_b   1.000
_cell.length_c   1.000
_cell.angle_alpha   90.00
_cell.angle_beta   90.00
_cell.angle_gamma   90.00
#
_symmetry.space_group_name_H-M   'P 1'
#
loop_
_entity.id
_entity.type
_entity.pdbx_description
1 polymer ?
#
loop_
_entity_poly.entity_id
_entity_poly.type
_entity_poly.pdbx_seq_one_letter_code
_entity_poly.pdbx_strand_id
1 'polypeptide(L)'
;MSVTIDDGPHDLPDQIVPESAPKRSFGEHLRHIGRAFTTKQGLVGDYDYAFLFKPNVPFMKKSKRRAPFFGLQDSMPVVLALLLGFQHALAMLAGIITPPIIIAGAAGFDAEITQYLVSTSLVVCGILSAVQITRFHIYKTPYYIGTGLISVVGTSFAIIPVATKGLSQMYKNGMCPSAADGTPLPCPEGYGALLGTASLCALLEIGLSFMTPSLLKKLFPPIVTGPTVTLIGVSLIQTALQGWAGGSGSCLGRPETGDYMLCPSNTAPHALPWGSAEFIGLGFSVFVTIILCEKFGAPIMKSLSVVLGLLVGCIIAGATGYFDKSSIDAAPAASFIWVHTFKLSVYGPLILPILAVYLILMMEAIGDISATCDVSRLQVEGKLFDSRIQGGILADGLNGMLAGLCTITPMSTFAQNNGVIALTRCANRKAGYAACFFLIVMGVFSKFAAALTAIPASVLGGMTTFLFASVAVSGMRIISTVPFTRRTRFILTAAMSLGFGAILVPDWFSYVFTYTGDNKAKAGFFDAIVLVLETGFAVTAFIAVILNLMLAEEDEEEETESLAGDLPEREEENGYAGKSVGSQSGPSMPGGSIAAEESKL
;
A
#
# COMPACT_ATOMS: atom_id res chain seq x y z
N MET A 1 0.11 43.92 4.20
CA MET A 1 -1.20 44.18 3.55
C MET A 1 -2.22 43.32 4.29
N SER A 2 -2.89 43.91 5.28
CA SER A 2 -3.81 43.23 6.18
C SER A 2 -5.11 42.92 5.45
N VAL A 3 -5.54 41.66 5.48
CA VAL A 3 -6.90 41.27 5.10
C VAL A 3 -7.58 40.78 6.36
N THR A 4 -8.55 41.56 6.80
CA THR A 4 -9.51 41.29 7.86
C THR A 4 -10.28 40.00 7.56
N ILE A 5 -10.26 39.05 8.50
CA ILE A 5 -11.15 37.90 8.53
C ILE A 5 -12.46 38.38 9.16
N ASP A 6 -13.54 38.34 8.36
CA ASP A 6 -14.89 38.64 8.79
C ASP A 6 -15.53 37.31 9.24
N ASP A 7 -15.87 37.22 10.53
CA ASP A 7 -16.54 36.08 11.16
C ASP A 7 -18.01 36.02 10.72
N GLY A 8 -18.29 35.21 9.70
CA GLY A 8 -19.64 34.82 9.26
C GLY A 8 -19.88 33.32 9.44
N PRO A 9 -21.13 32.87 9.69
CA PRO A 9 -21.42 31.54 10.19
C PRO A 9 -21.12 30.46 9.14
N HIS A 10 -20.29 29.49 9.54
CA HIS A 10 -20.05 28.17 8.92
C HIS A 10 -20.91 27.81 7.69
N ASP A 11 -20.42 28.13 6.49
CA ASP A 11 -20.81 27.43 5.26
C ASP A 11 -20.15 26.04 5.27
N LEU A 12 -20.86 25.07 5.86
CA LEU A 12 -20.54 23.65 5.80
C LEU A 12 -20.67 23.14 4.35
N PRO A 13 -19.71 22.36 3.81
CA PRO A 13 -19.86 21.66 2.53
C PRO A 13 -20.71 20.40 2.70
N ASP A 14 -21.93 20.51 3.23
CA ASP A 14 -22.84 19.39 3.46
C ASP A 14 -24.07 19.46 2.54
N GLN A 15 -23.88 19.28 1.22
CA GLN A 15 -24.97 18.90 0.31
C GLN A 15 -24.47 18.05 -0.89
N ILE A 16 -24.07 16.78 -0.64
CA ILE A 16 -24.01 15.72 -1.67
C ILE A 16 -24.64 14.40 -1.14
N VAL A 17 -25.64 14.49 -0.26
CA VAL A 17 -26.54 13.36 0.05
C VAL A 17 -27.89 13.96 0.48
N PRO A 18 -29.05 13.53 -0.05
CA PRO A 18 -30.30 13.79 0.63
C PRO A 18 -30.35 12.96 1.92
N GLU A 19 -30.73 13.58 3.03
CA GLU A 19 -31.05 12.90 4.29
C GLU A 19 -31.78 11.58 4.04
N SER A 20 -31.29 10.52 4.70
CA SER A 20 -32.01 9.29 5.03
C SER A 20 -33.13 8.91 4.05
N ALA A 21 -32.77 8.59 2.80
CA ALA A 21 -33.72 7.92 1.91
C ALA A 21 -34.29 6.69 2.65
N PRO A 22 -35.62 6.56 2.78
CA PRO A 22 -36.23 5.44 3.48
C PRO A 22 -35.68 4.14 2.88
N LYS A 23 -35.38 3.14 3.73
CA LYS A 23 -34.94 1.82 3.27
C LYS A 23 -35.96 1.33 2.23
N ARG A 24 -35.57 1.34 0.96
CA ARG A 24 -36.44 0.96 -0.16
C ARG A 24 -36.99 -0.42 0.11
N SER A 25 -38.28 -0.62 -0.14
CA SER A 25 -38.90 -1.94 -0.04
C SER A 25 -38.17 -2.91 -0.98
N PHE A 26 -38.09 -4.19 -0.60
CA PHE A 26 -37.43 -5.22 -1.41
C PHE A 26 -37.96 -5.25 -2.86
N GLY A 27 -39.27 -5.01 -3.05
CA GLY A 27 -39.88 -4.91 -4.37
C GLY A 27 -39.44 -3.69 -5.19
N GLU A 28 -39.20 -2.55 -4.54
CA GLU A 28 -38.68 -1.35 -5.20
C GLU A 28 -37.21 -1.51 -5.56
N HIS A 29 -36.44 -2.23 -4.73
CA HIS A 29 -35.05 -2.58 -5.01
C HIS A 29 -34.95 -3.47 -6.26
N LEU A 30 -35.78 -4.52 -6.35
CA LEU A 30 -35.87 -5.40 -7.52
C LEU A 30 -36.29 -4.64 -8.79
N ARG A 31 -37.29 -3.76 -8.69
CA ARG A 31 -37.76 -2.95 -9.82
C ARG A 31 -36.69 -1.94 -10.29
N HIS A 32 -35.91 -1.38 -9.37
CA HIS A 32 -34.79 -0.50 -9.69
C HIS A 32 -33.62 -1.24 -10.34
N ILE A 33 -33.28 -2.45 -9.85
CA ILE A 33 -32.30 -3.34 -10.51
C ILE A 33 -32.79 -3.68 -11.92
N GLY A 34 -34.05 -4.10 -12.05
CA GLY A 34 -34.67 -4.37 -13.34
C GLY A 34 -34.55 -3.19 -14.31
N ARG A 35 -34.86 -1.97 -13.86
CA ARG A 35 -34.70 -0.75 -14.68
C ARG A 35 -33.25 -0.44 -15.03
N ALA A 36 -32.30 -0.68 -14.13
CA ALA A 36 -30.87 -0.47 -14.40
C ALA A 36 -30.35 -1.37 -15.53
N PHE A 37 -30.84 -2.61 -15.63
CA PHE A 37 -30.46 -3.57 -16.67
C PHE A 37 -31.37 -3.58 -17.91
N THR A 38 -32.53 -2.92 -17.88
CA THR A 38 -33.49 -2.91 -19.02
C THR A 38 -33.57 -1.56 -19.74
N THR A 39 -33.14 -0.46 -19.12
CA THR A 39 -33.22 0.88 -19.74
C THR A 39 -31.87 1.32 -20.29
N LYS A 40 -31.87 1.97 -21.46
CA LYS A 40 -30.64 2.52 -22.10
C LYS A 40 -29.90 3.48 -21.17
N GLN A 41 -30.63 4.28 -20.39
CA GLN A 41 -30.08 5.24 -19.45
C GLN A 41 -29.46 4.58 -18.20
N GLY A 42 -29.99 3.43 -17.76
CA GLY A 42 -29.41 2.64 -16.67
C GLY A 42 -28.20 1.80 -17.09
N LEU A 43 -28.19 1.29 -18.33
CA LEU A 43 -27.11 0.48 -18.87
C LEU A 43 -25.90 1.33 -19.28
N VAL A 44 -26.11 2.26 -20.22
CA VAL A 44 -25.03 3.05 -20.85
C VAL A 44 -24.98 4.47 -20.30
N GLY A 45 -26.15 5.07 -20.04
CA GLY A 45 -26.26 6.46 -19.59
C GLY A 45 -25.66 7.46 -20.57
N ASP A 46 -25.57 8.73 -20.14
CA ASP A 46 -25.11 9.85 -20.96
C ASP A 46 -23.65 10.25 -20.66
N TYR A 47 -22.83 9.27 -20.27
CA TYR A 47 -21.43 9.50 -19.92
C TYR A 47 -20.54 9.64 -21.17
N ASP A 48 -19.57 10.56 -21.13
CA ASP A 48 -18.59 10.74 -22.22
C ASP A 48 -17.48 9.69 -22.11
N TYR A 49 -17.75 8.50 -22.65
CA TYR A 49 -16.78 7.40 -22.67
C TYR A 49 -15.53 7.72 -23.50
N ALA A 50 -15.63 8.61 -24.51
CA ALA A 50 -14.49 8.98 -25.35
C ALA A 50 -13.42 9.73 -24.55
N PHE A 51 -13.80 10.47 -23.50
CA PHE A 51 -12.86 11.12 -22.60
C PHE A 51 -11.94 10.12 -21.88
N LEU A 52 -12.45 8.96 -21.49
CA LEU A 52 -11.70 7.97 -20.71
C LEU A 52 -10.54 7.33 -21.50
N PHE A 53 -10.68 7.23 -22.82
CA PHE A 53 -9.73 6.57 -23.71
C PHE A 53 -8.87 7.54 -24.52
N LYS A 54 -9.08 8.86 -24.40
CA LYS A 54 -8.33 9.85 -25.18
C LYS A 54 -6.94 10.10 -24.57
N PRO A 55 -5.84 9.72 -25.25
CA PRO A 55 -4.49 9.95 -24.74
C PRO A 55 -4.11 11.43 -24.82
N ASN A 56 -3.15 11.83 -24.00
CA ASN A 56 -2.66 13.20 -23.93
C ASN A 56 -1.32 13.31 -24.68
N VAL A 57 -1.36 13.19 -26.00
CA VAL A 57 -0.16 13.33 -26.85
C VAL A 57 0.11 14.80 -27.18
N PRO A 58 1.40 15.20 -27.37
CA PRO A 58 1.78 16.60 -27.58
C PRO A 58 1.04 17.32 -28.72
N PHE A 59 0.59 16.56 -29.73
CA PHE A 59 -0.05 17.08 -30.94
C PHE A 59 -1.60 17.08 -30.87
N MET A 60 -2.21 16.64 -29.77
CA MET A 60 -3.68 16.61 -29.60
C MET A 60 -4.18 17.75 -28.71
N LYS A 61 -5.33 18.36 -29.08
CA LYS A 61 -6.01 19.37 -28.24
C LYS A 61 -6.41 18.74 -26.90
N LYS A 62 -5.82 19.24 -25.81
CA LYS A 62 -6.19 18.90 -24.43
C LYS A 62 -7.68 19.17 -24.21
N SER A 63 -8.43 18.16 -23.75
CA SER A 63 -9.80 18.38 -23.29
C SER A 63 -9.76 19.26 -22.05
N LYS A 64 -10.42 20.41 -22.07
CA LYS A 64 -10.56 21.30 -20.89
C LYS A 64 -11.57 20.76 -19.86
N ARG A 65 -12.36 19.74 -20.21
CA ARG A 65 -13.40 19.19 -19.33
C ARG A 65 -12.80 18.18 -18.35
N ARG A 66 -12.99 18.44 -17.06
CA ARG A 66 -12.66 17.48 -16.00
C ARG A 66 -13.82 16.46 -15.88
N ALA A 67 -13.51 15.19 -15.62
CA ALA A 67 -14.55 14.18 -15.38
C ALA A 67 -15.46 14.60 -14.20
N PRO A 68 -16.79 14.33 -14.28
CA PRO A 68 -17.69 14.55 -13.16
C PRO A 68 -17.30 13.64 -12.00
N PHE A 69 -17.41 14.15 -10.78
CA PHE A 69 -17.13 13.36 -9.59
C PHE A 69 -18.36 12.51 -9.22
N PHE A 70 -18.17 11.21 -9.08
CA PHE A 70 -19.22 10.29 -8.59
C PHE A 70 -18.99 9.98 -7.12
N GLY A 71 -19.94 10.37 -6.28
CA GLY A 71 -19.98 10.05 -4.86
C GLY A 71 -20.29 8.59 -4.57
N LEU A 72 -20.22 8.22 -3.29
CA LEU A 72 -20.35 6.84 -2.80
C LEU A 72 -21.65 6.13 -3.24
N GLN A 73 -22.76 6.87 -3.30
CA GLN A 73 -24.12 6.33 -3.51
C GLN A 73 -24.78 6.81 -4.80
N ASP A 74 -24.04 7.51 -5.66
CA ASP A 74 -24.63 8.10 -6.86
C ASP A 74 -25.19 7.04 -7.80
N SER A 75 -26.21 7.41 -8.57
CA SER A 75 -26.68 6.55 -9.66
C SER A 75 -25.63 6.52 -10.77
N MET A 76 -25.00 5.36 -10.94
CA MET A 76 -24.02 5.11 -12.01
C MET A 76 -24.57 4.11 -13.03
N PRO A 77 -24.35 4.34 -14.34
CA PRO A 77 -24.65 3.35 -15.38
C PRO A 77 -23.88 2.06 -15.15
N VAL A 78 -24.52 0.91 -15.41
CA VAL A 78 -23.92 -0.41 -15.15
C VAL A 78 -22.64 -0.61 -15.96
N VAL A 79 -22.62 -0.20 -17.23
CA VAL A 79 -21.43 -0.35 -18.08
C VAL A 79 -20.25 0.48 -17.54
N LEU A 80 -20.51 1.70 -17.09
CA LEU A 80 -19.47 2.53 -16.47
C LEU A 80 -18.96 1.91 -15.17
N ALA A 81 -19.86 1.39 -14.33
CA ALA A 81 -19.48 0.69 -13.09
C ALA A 81 -18.62 -0.56 -13.37
N LEU A 82 -18.98 -1.35 -14.39
CA LEU A 82 -18.20 -2.51 -14.82
C LEU A 82 -16.83 -2.09 -15.38
N LEU A 83 -16.77 -1.05 -16.21
CA LEU A 83 -15.53 -0.58 -16.80
C LEU A 83 -14.57 -0.05 -15.72
N LEU A 84 -15.05 0.82 -14.82
CA LEU A 84 -14.24 1.35 -13.72
C LEU A 84 -13.89 0.25 -12.71
N GLY A 85 -14.80 -0.70 -12.46
CA GLY A 85 -14.52 -1.87 -11.63
C GLY A 85 -13.43 -2.77 -12.21
N PHE A 86 -13.45 -3.00 -13.52
CA PHE A 86 -12.38 -3.73 -14.21
C PHE A 86 -11.05 -2.97 -14.11
N GLN A 87 -11.07 -1.64 -14.24
CA GLN A 87 -9.88 -0.81 -14.04
C GLN A 87 -9.34 -0.92 -12.61
N HIS A 88 -10.20 -0.88 -11.58
CA HIS A 88 -9.77 -1.13 -10.20
C HIS A 88 -9.14 -2.53 -10.05
N ALA A 89 -9.82 -3.57 -10.53
CA ALA A 89 -9.34 -4.95 -10.44
C ALA A 89 -7.95 -5.11 -11.08
N LEU A 90 -7.75 -4.54 -12.27
CA LEU A 90 -6.43 -4.54 -12.92
C LEU A 90 -5.41 -3.71 -12.13
N ALA A 91 -5.75 -2.50 -11.67
CA ALA A 91 -4.80 -1.66 -10.93
C ALA A 91 -4.21 -2.36 -9.68
N MET A 92 -4.99 -3.23 -9.04
CA MET A 92 -4.59 -3.94 -7.81
C MET A 92 -4.04 -5.34 -8.09
N LEU A 93 -4.22 -5.85 -9.32
CA LEU A 93 -3.83 -7.21 -9.73
C LEU A 93 -2.38 -7.50 -9.36
N ALA A 94 -1.46 -6.61 -9.72
CA ALA A 94 -0.04 -6.74 -9.44
C ALA A 94 0.24 -6.93 -7.94
N GLY A 95 -0.40 -6.16 -7.07
CA GLY A 95 -0.21 -6.28 -5.63
C GLY A 95 -0.86 -7.53 -5.02
N ILE A 96 -1.95 -8.03 -5.59
CA ILE A 96 -2.63 -9.23 -5.08
C ILE A 96 -1.85 -10.51 -5.41
N ILE A 97 -1.20 -10.56 -6.59
CA ILE A 97 -0.54 -11.78 -7.08
C ILE A 97 0.92 -11.91 -6.61
N THR A 98 1.57 -10.78 -6.30
CA THR A 98 3.00 -10.76 -5.96
C THR A 98 3.31 -11.51 -4.65
N PRO A 99 2.59 -11.30 -3.53
CA PRO A 99 2.92 -11.97 -2.27
C PRO A 99 2.76 -13.49 -2.32
N PRO A 100 1.69 -14.07 -2.90
CA PRO A 100 1.59 -15.51 -3.13
C PRO A 100 2.77 -16.08 -3.89
N ILE A 101 3.22 -15.42 -4.97
CA ILE A 101 4.37 -15.87 -5.78
C ILE A 101 5.67 -15.87 -4.95
N ILE A 102 5.94 -14.78 -4.21
CA ILE A 102 7.16 -14.67 -3.41
C ILE A 102 7.19 -15.69 -2.28
N ILE A 103 6.07 -15.85 -1.56
CA ILE A 103 6.00 -16.78 -0.42
C ILE A 103 6.02 -18.23 -0.91
N ALA A 104 5.38 -18.55 -2.04
CA ALA A 104 5.46 -19.87 -2.65
C ALA A 104 6.90 -20.24 -3.04
N GLY A 105 7.64 -19.29 -3.64
CA GLY A 105 9.06 -19.48 -3.94
C GLY A 105 9.90 -19.72 -2.69
N ALA A 106 9.64 -18.98 -1.60
CA ALA A 106 10.34 -19.18 -0.33
C ALA A 106 9.96 -20.49 0.39
N ALA A 107 8.78 -21.05 0.12
CA ALA A 107 8.32 -22.33 0.64
C ALA A 107 8.72 -23.52 -0.26
N GLY A 108 9.47 -23.27 -1.35
CA GLY A 108 9.91 -24.29 -2.30
C GLY A 108 8.76 -24.94 -3.08
N PHE A 109 7.62 -24.25 -3.24
CA PHE A 109 6.48 -24.80 -3.97
C PHE A 109 6.69 -24.84 -5.49
N ASP A 110 6.03 -25.80 -6.12
CA ASP A 110 6.01 -25.97 -7.56
C ASP A 110 5.04 -24.99 -8.24
N ALA A 111 4.99 -25.07 -9.58
CA ALA A 111 4.11 -24.22 -10.37
C ALA A 111 2.62 -24.49 -10.04
N GLU A 112 2.23 -25.74 -9.79
CA GLU A 112 0.84 -26.11 -9.51
C GLU A 112 0.32 -25.43 -8.23
N ILE A 113 1.05 -25.56 -7.12
CA ILE A 113 0.67 -24.92 -5.86
C ILE A 113 0.75 -23.38 -5.98
N THR A 114 1.74 -22.86 -6.69
CA THR A 114 1.87 -21.40 -6.90
C THR A 114 0.67 -20.86 -7.69
N GLN A 115 0.24 -21.55 -8.74
CA GLN A 115 -0.95 -21.21 -9.54
C GLN A 115 -2.21 -21.25 -8.69
N TYR A 116 -2.36 -22.28 -7.87
CA TYR A 116 -3.44 -22.37 -6.91
C TYR A 116 -3.45 -21.15 -5.97
N LEU A 117 -2.33 -20.81 -5.33
CA LEU A 117 -2.25 -19.68 -4.40
C LEU A 117 -2.57 -18.34 -5.06
N VAL A 118 -2.11 -18.11 -6.31
CA VAL A 118 -2.45 -16.91 -7.08
C VAL A 118 -3.96 -16.87 -7.37
N SER A 119 -4.53 -17.98 -7.82
CA SER A 119 -5.97 -18.08 -8.14
C SER A 119 -6.84 -17.84 -6.89
N THR A 120 -6.49 -18.49 -5.77
CA THR A 120 -7.20 -18.40 -4.50
C THR A 120 -7.04 -17.00 -3.89
N SER A 121 -5.87 -16.37 -4.02
CA SER A 121 -5.66 -14.99 -3.61
C SER A 121 -6.64 -14.04 -4.30
N LEU A 122 -6.80 -14.14 -5.63
CA LEU A 122 -7.75 -13.33 -6.39
C LEU A 122 -9.21 -13.53 -5.95
N VAL A 123 -9.64 -14.79 -5.76
CA VAL A 123 -11.00 -15.11 -5.31
C VAL A 123 -11.25 -14.56 -3.90
N VAL A 124 -10.35 -14.86 -2.96
CA VAL A 124 -10.48 -14.49 -1.55
C VAL A 124 -10.40 -12.97 -1.39
N CYS A 125 -9.48 -12.30 -2.06
CA CYS A 125 -9.40 -10.83 -2.07
C CYS A 125 -10.68 -10.20 -2.63
N GLY A 126 -11.25 -10.76 -3.70
CA GLY A 126 -12.53 -10.28 -4.25
C GLY A 126 -13.70 -10.41 -3.26
N ILE A 127 -13.81 -11.55 -2.57
CA ILE A 127 -14.85 -11.78 -1.57
C ILE A 127 -14.69 -10.85 -0.36
N LEU A 128 -13.48 -10.79 0.20
CA LEU A 128 -13.20 -10.03 1.41
C LEU A 128 -13.17 -8.52 1.14
N SER A 129 -12.89 -8.10 -0.10
CA SER A 129 -13.09 -6.71 -0.54
C SER A 129 -14.56 -6.35 -0.53
N ALA A 130 -15.45 -7.26 -0.95
CA ALA A 130 -16.88 -7.00 -0.86
C ALA A 130 -17.32 -6.81 0.59
N VAL A 131 -16.77 -7.59 1.53
CA VAL A 131 -17.00 -7.43 2.98
C VAL A 131 -16.49 -6.06 3.48
N GLN A 132 -15.29 -5.66 3.07
CA GLN A 132 -14.68 -4.38 3.47
C GLN A 132 -15.44 -3.16 2.90
N ILE A 133 -15.93 -3.26 1.66
CA ILE A 133 -16.71 -2.20 0.97
C ILE A 133 -18.11 -2.08 1.57
N THR A 134 -18.70 -3.19 2.01
CA THR A 134 -19.94 -3.14 2.77
C THR A 134 -19.73 -2.47 4.12
N ARG A 135 -20.83 -2.02 4.73
CA ARG A 135 -20.81 -1.50 6.10
C ARG A 135 -21.93 -2.18 6.88
N PHE A 136 -21.65 -3.36 7.42
CA PHE A 136 -22.61 -4.14 8.18
C PHE A 136 -22.66 -3.66 9.62
N HIS A 137 -23.83 -3.25 10.09
CA HIS A 137 -24.01 -2.87 11.49
C HIS A 137 -24.12 -4.11 12.37
N ILE A 138 -23.31 -4.20 13.43
CA ILE A 138 -23.39 -5.31 14.37
C ILE A 138 -24.59 -5.08 15.30
N TYR A 139 -25.58 -5.96 15.19
CA TYR A 139 -26.86 -5.84 15.91
C TYR A 139 -26.63 -5.65 17.42
N LYS A 140 -27.31 -4.65 18.00
CA LYS A 140 -27.24 -4.25 19.42
C LYS A 140 -25.90 -3.68 19.91
N THR A 141 -24.99 -3.29 19.02
CA THR A 141 -23.72 -2.63 19.38
C THR A 141 -23.50 -1.37 18.56
N PRO A 142 -22.65 -0.42 18.96
CA PRO A 142 -22.32 0.76 18.14
C PRO A 142 -21.38 0.44 16.95
N TYR A 143 -20.89 -0.79 16.84
CA TYR A 143 -19.83 -1.17 15.92
C TYR A 143 -20.36 -1.57 14.54
N TYR A 144 -19.47 -1.47 13.55
CA TYR A 144 -19.72 -1.85 12.17
C TYR A 144 -18.59 -2.75 11.68
N ILE A 145 -18.87 -3.58 10.68
CA ILE A 145 -17.87 -4.34 9.94
C ILE A 145 -17.81 -3.74 8.54
N GLY A 146 -16.61 -3.33 8.13
CA GLY A 146 -16.31 -2.70 6.86
C GLY A 146 -16.45 -1.18 6.90
N THR A 147 -15.87 -0.54 5.89
CA THR A 147 -15.65 0.92 5.84
C THR A 147 -16.83 1.65 5.20
N GLY A 148 -17.60 0.97 4.34
CA GLY A 148 -18.60 1.62 3.51
C GLY A 148 -18.01 2.56 2.44
N LEU A 149 -16.75 2.32 2.05
CA LEU A 149 -16.00 3.04 1.00
C LEU A 149 -15.54 2.04 -0.07
N ILE A 150 -14.87 2.50 -1.14
CA ILE A 150 -14.15 1.58 -2.04
C ILE A 150 -12.85 1.14 -1.35
N SER A 151 -12.94 0.37 -0.28
CA SER A 151 -11.79 -0.20 0.43
C SER A 151 -11.55 -1.61 -0.09
N VAL A 152 -10.69 -1.73 -1.11
CA VAL A 152 -10.32 -3.04 -1.64
C VAL A 152 -9.23 -3.62 -0.76
N VAL A 153 -9.33 -4.91 -0.48
CA VAL A 153 -8.31 -5.66 0.27
C VAL A 153 -7.45 -6.49 -0.67
N GLY A 154 -6.18 -6.62 -0.30
CA GLY A 154 -5.23 -7.50 -0.97
C GLY A 154 -4.26 -8.09 0.05
N THR A 155 -3.53 -9.14 -0.34
CA THR A 155 -2.50 -9.71 0.52
C THR A 155 -1.45 -8.66 0.88
N SER A 156 -1.21 -8.45 2.17
CA SER A 156 -0.31 -7.39 2.60
C SER A 156 1.13 -7.71 2.26
N PHE A 157 1.92 -6.69 2.00
CA PHE A 157 3.35 -6.83 1.78
C PHE A 157 4.14 -6.95 3.08
N ALA A 158 3.58 -6.51 4.21
CA ALA A 158 4.23 -6.60 5.52
C ALA A 158 4.52 -8.04 5.95
N ILE A 159 3.71 -9.02 5.48
CA ILE A 159 3.95 -10.44 5.80
C ILE A 159 5.13 -11.03 5.03
N ILE A 160 5.52 -10.48 3.86
CA ILE A 160 6.52 -11.12 3.00
C ILE A 160 7.85 -11.31 3.75
N PRO A 161 8.48 -10.27 4.35
CA PRO A 161 9.77 -10.46 5.01
C PRO A 161 9.69 -11.39 6.24
N VAL A 162 8.57 -11.37 6.96
CA VAL A 162 8.33 -12.25 8.10
C VAL A 162 8.15 -13.70 7.65
N ALA A 163 7.41 -13.94 6.56
CA ALA A 163 7.19 -15.26 5.99
C ALA A 163 8.48 -15.84 5.40
N THR A 164 9.23 -15.08 4.61
CA THR A 164 10.47 -15.57 3.98
C THR A 164 11.54 -15.89 5.01
N LYS A 165 11.75 -15.02 6.01
CA LYS A 165 12.68 -15.30 7.12
C LYS A 165 12.18 -16.43 8.02
N GLY A 166 10.88 -16.46 8.32
CA GLY A 166 10.26 -17.53 9.09
C GLY A 166 10.45 -18.90 8.45
N LEU A 167 10.19 -19.01 7.14
CA LEU A 167 10.41 -20.23 6.37
C LEU A 167 11.91 -20.60 6.34
N SER A 168 12.80 -19.63 6.10
CA SER A 168 14.26 -19.84 6.16
C SER A 168 14.70 -20.43 7.50
N GLN A 169 14.17 -19.93 8.61
CA GLN A 169 14.44 -20.48 9.95
C GLN A 169 13.85 -21.88 10.12
N MET A 170 12.66 -22.17 9.57
CA MET A 170 12.08 -23.52 9.59
C MET A 170 12.91 -24.53 8.81
N TYR A 171 13.55 -24.14 7.70
CA TYR A 171 14.54 -24.98 7.00
C TYR A 171 15.80 -25.20 7.87
N LYS A 172 16.35 -24.14 8.47
CA LYS A 172 17.54 -24.24 9.35
C LYS A 172 17.30 -25.15 10.57
N ASN A 173 16.11 -25.09 11.14
CA ASN A 173 15.73 -25.86 12.34
C ASN A 173 15.20 -27.27 12.01
N GLY A 174 15.17 -27.67 10.74
CA GLY A 174 14.78 -29.02 10.29
C GLY A 174 13.28 -29.31 10.29
N MET A 175 12.42 -28.29 10.43
CA MET A 175 10.96 -28.44 10.24
C MET A 175 10.62 -28.59 8.76
N CYS A 176 11.31 -27.83 7.90
CA CYS A 176 11.15 -27.94 6.45
C CYS A 176 12.24 -28.82 5.84
N PRO A 177 11.91 -29.66 4.83
CA PRO A 177 12.87 -30.54 4.19
C PRO A 177 13.81 -29.76 3.25
N SER A 178 15.10 -30.07 3.27
CA SER A 178 16.07 -29.57 2.28
C SER A 178 16.74 -30.75 1.57
N ALA A 179 17.10 -30.58 0.31
CA ALA A 179 17.86 -31.58 -0.42
C ALA A 179 19.33 -31.60 0.04
N ALA A 180 20.08 -32.63 -0.36
CA ALA A 180 21.46 -32.85 0.06
C ALA A 180 22.43 -31.72 -0.39
N ASP A 181 22.07 -30.97 -1.43
CA ASP A 181 22.79 -29.82 -1.96
C ASP A 181 22.43 -28.49 -1.25
N GLY A 182 21.53 -28.54 -0.26
CA GLY A 182 21.03 -27.38 0.47
C GLY A 182 19.86 -26.67 -0.21
N THR A 183 19.32 -27.19 -1.31
CA THR A 183 18.15 -26.58 -1.95
C THR A 183 16.89 -26.79 -1.12
N PRO A 184 16.05 -25.75 -0.93
CA PRO A 184 14.78 -25.88 -0.21
C PRO A 184 13.81 -26.80 -0.97
N LEU A 185 13.29 -27.86 -0.33
CA LEU A 185 12.21 -28.69 -0.88
C LEU A 185 10.83 -28.13 -0.48
N PRO A 186 9.74 -28.53 -1.16
CA PRO A 186 8.39 -28.05 -0.83
C PRO A 186 8.03 -28.24 0.64
N CYS A 187 7.69 -27.15 1.34
CA CYS A 187 7.35 -27.17 2.76
C CYS A 187 5.89 -26.75 3.05
N PRO A 188 4.90 -27.63 2.76
CA PRO A 188 3.49 -27.33 3.04
C PRO A 188 3.18 -27.22 4.53
N GLU A 189 3.92 -27.93 5.39
CA GLU A 189 3.77 -27.82 6.84
C GLU A 189 4.21 -26.44 7.37
N GLY A 190 5.32 -25.90 6.86
CA GLY A 190 5.80 -24.55 7.23
C GLY A 190 4.82 -23.46 6.77
N TYR A 191 4.27 -23.58 5.56
CA TYR A 191 3.23 -22.67 5.08
C TYR A 191 1.94 -22.78 5.91
N GLY A 192 1.49 -24.00 6.24
CA GLY A 192 0.35 -24.23 7.12
C GLY A 192 0.56 -23.69 8.54
N ALA A 193 1.80 -23.72 9.03
CA ALA A 193 2.19 -23.13 10.31
C ALA A 193 2.17 -21.60 10.27
N LEU A 194 2.63 -21.00 9.17
CA LEU A 194 2.51 -19.56 8.91
C LEU A 194 1.03 -19.13 8.93
N LEU A 195 0.17 -19.84 8.19
CA LEU A 195 -1.26 -19.54 8.11
C LEU A 195 -1.96 -19.69 9.48
N GLY A 196 -1.73 -20.79 10.20
CA GLY A 196 -2.36 -21.02 11.50
C GLY A 196 -1.93 -19.99 12.55
N THR A 197 -0.65 -19.63 12.56
CA THR A 197 -0.14 -18.56 13.44
C THR A 197 -0.70 -17.19 13.04
N ALA A 198 -0.77 -16.89 11.74
CA ALA A 198 -1.39 -15.68 11.22
C ALA A 198 -2.87 -15.55 11.58
N SER A 199 -3.66 -16.61 11.44
CA SER A 199 -5.08 -16.59 11.82
C SER A 199 -5.28 -16.38 13.32
N LEU A 200 -4.40 -16.95 14.16
CA LEU A 200 -4.44 -16.73 15.61
C LEU A 200 -4.12 -15.28 15.97
N CYS A 201 -3.04 -14.73 15.39
CA CYS A 201 -2.60 -13.37 15.68
C CYS A 201 -3.58 -12.29 15.15
N ALA A 202 -4.42 -12.62 14.16
CA ALA A 202 -5.49 -11.73 13.69
C ALA A 202 -6.45 -11.30 14.81
N LEU A 203 -6.61 -12.15 15.83
CA LEU A 203 -7.42 -11.84 17.02
C LEU A 203 -6.91 -10.62 17.77
N LEU A 204 -5.62 -10.29 17.68
CA LEU A 204 -5.07 -9.06 18.25
C LEU A 204 -5.70 -7.84 17.58
N GLU A 205 -5.65 -7.77 16.25
CA GLU A 205 -6.21 -6.65 15.50
C GLU A 205 -7.73 -6.54 15.71
N ILE A 206 -8.44 -7.67 15.71
CA ILE A 206 -9.87 -7.72 16.04
C ILE A 206 -10.11 -7.15 17.44
N GLY A 207 -9.32 -7.55 18.43
CA GLY A 207 -9.44 -7.03 19.80
C GLY A 207 -9.16 -5.53 19.89
N LEU A 208 -8.11 -5.05 19.21
CA LEU A 208 -7.73 -3.64 19.18
C LEU A 208 -8.75 -2.77 18.43
N SER A 209 -9.48 -3.33 17.45
CA SER A 209 -10.52 -2.61 16.71
C SER A 209 -11.68 -2.10 17.59
N PHE A 210 -11.90 -2.74 18.75
CA PHE A 210 -12.91 -2.33 19.74
C PHE A 210 -12.40 -1.24 20.71
N MET A 211 -11.12 -0.87 20.63
CA MET A 211 -10.58 0.24 21.43
C MET A 211 -11.05 1.60 20.90
N THR A 212 -10.91 2.63 21.72
CA THR A 212 -11.32 3.99 21.33
C THR A 212 -10.47 4.50 20.16
N PRO A 213 -11.09 5.15 19.14
CA PRO A 213 -10.37 5.68 17.98
C PRO A 213 -9.29 6.69 18.37
N SER A 214 -9.54 7.47 19.42
CA SER A 214 -8.58 8.42 19.97
C SER A 214 -7.30 7.76 20.48
N LEU A 215 -7.40 6.58 21.09
CA LEU A 215 -6.23 5.85 21.56
C LEU A 215 -5.43 5.29 20.38
N LEU A 216 -6.10 4.73 19.36
CA LEU A 216 -5.44 4.23 18.15
C LEU A 216 -4.68 5.36 17.42
N LYS A 217 -5.31 6.53 17.27
CA LYS A 217 -4.67 7.72 16.69
C LYS A 217 -3.49 8.23 17.52
N LYS A 218 -3.56 8.10 18.85
CA LYS A 218 -2.47 8.49 19.76
C LYS A 218 -1.30 7.50 19.75
N LEU A 219 -1.58 6.20 19.64
CA LEU A 219 -0.55 5.16 19.57
C LEU A 219 0.13 5.13 18.20
N PHE A 220 -0.64 5.37 17.14
CA PHE A 220 -0.16 5.27 15.76
C PHE A 220 -0.44 6.54 14.94
N PRO A 221 0.10 7.69 15.36
CA PRO A 221 0.01 8.92 14.59
C PRO A 221 0.82 8.83 13.29
N PRO A 222 0.63 9.75 12.32
CA PRO A 222 1.37 9.78 11.06
C PRO A 222 2.91 9.76 11.21
N ILE A 223 3.44 10.29 12.32
CA ILE A 223 4.88 10.26 12.65
C ILE A 223 5.41 8.84 12.94
N VAL A 224 4.53 7.90 13.28
CA VAL A 224 4.84 6.47 13.46
C VAL A 224 4.48 5.70 12.18
N THR A 225 3.30 5.93 11.60
CA THR A 225 2.82 5.15 10.45
C THR A 225 3.64 5.43 9.18
N GLY A 226 3.97 6.69 8.92
CA GLY A 226 4.75 7.11 7.76
C GLY A 226 6.13 6.44 7.62
N PRO A 227 7.03 6.51 8.62
CA PRO A 227 8.35 5.87 8.51
C PRO A 227 8.26 4.35 8.44
N THR A 228 7.30 3.73 9.14
CA THR A 228 7.07 2.27 9.06
C THR A 228 6.67 1.84 7.66
N VAL A 229 5.67 2.48 7.05
CA VAL A 229 5.22 2.19 5.67
C VAL A 229 6.36 2.45 4.67
N THR A 230 7.15 3.51 4.89
CA THR A 230 8.32 3.81 4.05
C THR A 230 9.32 2.65 4.04
N LEU A 231 9.66 2.12 5.22
CA LEU A 231 10.64 1.02 5.34
C LEU A 231 10.10 -0.33 4.85
N ILE A 232 8.80 -0.58 4.92
CA ILE A 232 8.19 -1.75 4.28
C ILE A 232 8.52 -1.70 2.78
N GLY A 233 8.21 -0.58 2.13
CA GLY A 233 8.51 -0.38 0.71
C GLY A 233 10.00 -0.55 0.41
N VAL A 234 10.88 0.09 1.18
CA VAL A 234 12.34 -0.01 0.96
C VAL A 234 12.85 -1.45 1.10
N SER A 235 12.40 -2.20 2.10
CA SER A 235 12.83 -3.59 2.30
C SER A 235 12.46 -4.51 1.14
N LEU A 236 11.35 -4.22 0.45
CA LEU A 236 10.84 -5.03 -0.66
C LEU A 236 11.40 -4.62 -2.02
N ILE A 237 11.91 -3.40 -2.16
CA ILE A 237 12.65 -2.98 -3.37
C ILE A 237 13.85 -3.91 -3.61
N GLN A 238 14.52 -4.35 -2.54
CA GLN A 238 15.64 -5.29 -2.64
C GLN A 238 15.23 -6.60 -3.33
N THR A 239 14.17 -7.25 -2.87
CA THR A 239 13.68 -8.51 -3.46
C THR A 239 13.16 -8.31 -4.88
N ALA A 240 12.52 -7.17 -5.17
CA ALA A 240 12.12 -6.85 -6.54
C ALA A 240 13.30 -6.66 -7.49
N LEU A 241 14.38 -5.99 -7.06
CA LEU A 241 15.59 -5.82 -7.87
C LEU A 241 16.32 -7.15 -8.08
N GLN A 242 16.34 -8.04 -7.09
CA GLN A 242 16.84 -9.41 -7.26
C GLN A 242 16.03 -10.18 -8.32
N GLY A 243 14.69 -10.08 -8.25
CA GLY A 243 13.80 -10.63 -9.27
C GLY A 243 14.06 -10.04 -10.66
N TRP A 244 14.24 -8.71 -10.75
CA TRP A 244 14.54 -8.02 -12.00
C TRP A 244 15.82 -8.58 -12.63
N ALA A 245 16.88 -8.72 -11.85
CA ALA A 245 18.15 -9.27 -12.32
C ALA A 245 18.06 -10.72 -12.80
N GLY A 246 16.98 -11.46 -12.54
CA GLY A 246 16.79 -12.82 -13.09
C GLY A 246 16.25 -13.84 -12.10
N GLY A 247 16.06 -13.46 -10.83
CA GLY A 247 15.47 -14.33 -9.81
C GLY A 247 16.17 -14.25 -8.45
N SER A 248 15.68 -15.06 -7.52
CA SER A 248 16.19 -15.19 -6.15
C SER A 248 16.75 -16.59 -5.88
N GLY A 249 17.40 -16.79 -4.73
CA GLY A 249 17.94 -18.09 -4.33
C GLY A 249 19.35 -18.36 -4.88
N SER A 250 19.68 -19.63 -5.14
CA SER A 250 21.03 -20.10 -5.49
C SER A 250 21.63 -19.42 -6.73
N CYS A 251 20.77 -18.93 -7.62
CA CYS A 251 21.14 -18.15 -8.80
C CYS A 251 21.90 -16.84 -8.50
N LEU A 252 21.62 -16.19 -7.35
CA LEU A 252 22.22 -14.90 -6.95
C LEU A 252 23.76 -14.96 -6.90
N GLY A 253 24.30 -16.12 -6.54
CA GLY A 253 25.74 -16.33 -6.40
C GLY A 253 26.49 -16.54 -7.72
N ARG A 254 25.79 -16.60 -8.86
CA ARG A 254 26.34 -17.01 -10.17
C ARG A 254 27.24 -18.26 -10.05
N PRO A 255 26.72 -19.38 -9.54
CA PRO A 255 27.53 -20.59 -9.37
C PRO A 255 28.00 -21.10 -10.74
N GLU A 256 29.28 -21.50 -10.83
CA GLU A 256 29.85 -22.04 -12.07
C GLU A 256 29.38 -23.47 -12.38
N THR A 257 28.84 -24.18 -11.38
CA THR A 257 28.34 -25.56 -11.51
C THR A 257 27.04 -25.75 -10.73
N GLY A 258 26.19 -26.68 -11.18
CA GLY A 258 24.91 -27.03 -10.54
C GLY A 258 23.68 -26.58 -11.34
N ASP A 259 22.48 -26.94 -10.84
CA ASP A 259 21.20 -26.77 -11.54
C ASP A 259 20.72 -25.31 -11.68
N TYR A 260 21.42 -24.39 -11.00
CA TYR A 260 21.12 -22.95 -10.92
C TYR A 260 22.25 -22.05 -11.45
N MET A 261 23.07 -22.56 -12.39
CA MET A 261 24.05 -21.74 -13.12
C MET A 261 23.36 -20.67 -13.98
N LEU A 262 22.22 -21.02 -14.58
CA LEU A 262 21.35 -20.14 -15.33
C LEU A 262 20.00 -19.98 -14.61
N CYS A 263 19.38 -18.81 -14.79
CA CYS A 263 18.14 -18.44 -14.11
C CYS A 263 16.93 -18.56 -15.05
N PRO A 264 15.73 -18.93 -14.54
CA PRO A 264 15.45 -19.41 -13.19
C PRO A 264 15.95 -20.85 -12.93
N SER A 265 16.22 -21.62 -13.97
CA SER A 265 16.88 -22.93 -13.93
C SER A 265 17.62 -23.17 -15.24
N ASN A 266 18.57 -24.12 -15.26
CA ASN A 266 19.29 -24.50 -16.49
C ASN A 266 18.39 -25.04 -17.62
N THR A 267 17.18 -25.50 -17.28
CA THR A 267 16.20 -26.06 -18.21
C THR A 267 15.17 -25.05 -18.69
N ALA A 268 15.20 -23.83 -18.14
CA ALA A 268 14.22 -22.80 -18.47
C ALA A 268 14.40 -22.28 -19.91
N PRO A 269 13.31 -21.84 -20.56
CA PRO A 269 13.40 -21.21 -21.87
C PRO A 269 14.22 -19.91 -21.76
N HIS A 270 15.25 -19.81 -22.59
CA HIS A 270 16.15 -18.64 -22.65
C HIS A 270 16.81 -18.32 -21.29
N ALA A 271 17.29 -19.37 -20.61
CA ALA A 271 17.99 -19.27 -19.33
C ALA A 271 19.34 -18.54 -19.48
N LEU A 272 19.58 -17.55 -18.63
CA LEU A 272 20.77 -16.69 -18.66
C LEU A 272 21.37 -16.55 -17.26
N PRO A 273 22.65 -16.15 -17.13
CA PRO A 273 23.23 -15.87 -15.82
C PRO A 273 22.49 -14.72 -15.14
N TRP A 274 22.43 -14.78 -13.81
CA TRP A 274 21.83 -13.72 -13.01
C TRP A 274 22.46 -12.37 -13.34
N GLY A 275 21.67 -11.31 -13.51
CA GLY A 275 22.13 -9.97 -13.89
C GLY A 275 22.62 -9.84 -15.33
N SER A 276 22.19 -10.71 -16.25
CA SER A 276 22.42 -10.56 -17.68
C SER A 276 21.76 -9.29 -18.24
N ALA A 277 22.28 -8.77 -19.35
CA ALA A 277 21.79 -7.53 -19.95
C ALA A 277 20.34 -7.67 -20.42
N GLU A 278 19.95 -8.87 -20.85
CA GLU A 278 18.61 -9.20 -21.33
C GLU A 278 17.59 -9.19 -20.19
N PHE A 279 17.93 -9.73 -19.02
CA PHE A 279 17.09 -9.64 -17.82
C PHE A 279 16.89 -8.20 -17.38
N ILE A 280 17.98 -7.42 -17.35
CA ILE A 280 17.90 -5.99 -17.03
C ILE A 280 17.04 -5.27 -18.07
N GLY A 281 17.24 -5.55 -19.37
CA GLY A 281 16.48 -4.98 -20.47
C GLY A 281 14.99 -5.29 -20.41
N LEU A 282 14.60 -6.52 -20.02
CA LEU A 282 13.20 -6.91 -19.84
C LEU A 282 12.52 -6.08 -18.76
N GLY A 283 13.05 -6.07 -17.53
CA GLY A 283 12.44 -5.26 -16.47
C GLY A 283 12.55 -3.75 -16.73
N PHE A 284 13.58 -3.30 -17.45
CA PHE A 284 13.71 -1.90 -17.87
C PHE A 284 12.62 -1.52 -18.86
N SER A 285 12.29 -2.41 -19.81
CA SER A 285 11.18 -2.19 -20.76
C SER A 285 9.84 -2.03 -20.05
N VAL A 286 9.59 -2.79 -18.98
CA VAL A 286 8.43 -2.64 -18.10
C VAL A 286 8.44 -1.26 -17.47
N PHE A 287 9.54 -0.89 -16.81
CA PHE A 287 9.67 0.37 -16.07
C PHE A 287 9.50 1.60 -16.98
N VAL A 288 10.15 1.60 -18.14
CA VAL A 288 9.99 2.67 -19.15
C VAL A 288 8.56 2.73 -19.66
N THR A 289 7.91 1.59 -19.90
CA THR A 289 6.52 1.57 -20.34
C THR A 289 5.59 2.19 -19.30
N ILE A 290 5.82 1.94 -18.00
CA ILE A 290 5.04 2.58 -16.91
C ILE A 290 5.19 4.10 -17.00
N ILE A 291 6.42 4.62 -17.14
CA ILE A 291 6.69 6.06 -17.26
C ILE A 291 6.01 6.64 -18.51
N LEU A 292 6.09 5.96 -19.65
CA LEU A 292 5.44 6.40 -20.90
C LEU A 292 3.91 6.40 -20.77
N CYS A 293 3.33 5.40 -20.12
CA CYS A 293 1.91 5.34 -19.81
C CYS A 293 1.50 6.51 -18.92
N GLU A 294 2.29 6.88 -17.92
CA GLU A 294 1.97 8.00 -17.05
C GLU A 294 2.12 9.35 -17.76
N LYS A 295 3.12 9.47 -18.64
CA LYS A 295 3.38 10.70 -19.40
C LYS A 295 2.32 10.97 -20.48
N PHE A 296 1.92 9.95 -21.24
CA PHE A 296 1.08 10.12 -22.44
C PHE A 296 -0.31 9.46 -22.33
N GLY A 297 -0.53 8.63 -21.31
CA GLY A 297 -1.74 7.83 -21.17
C GLY A 297 -3.00 8.64 -20.90
N ALA A 298 -4.11 8.08 -21.37
CA ALA A 298 -5.46 8.51 -21.00
C ALA A 298 -5.72 8.25 -19.49
N PRO A 299 -6.78 8.82 -18.89
CA PRO A 299 -7.10 8.60 -17.48
C PRO A 299 -7.15 7.13 -17.06
N ILE A 300 -7.72 6.24 -17.89
CA ILE A 300 -7.70 4.79 -17.64
C ILE A 300 -6.27 4.25 -17.66
N MET A 301 -5.47 4.62 -18.68
CA MET A 301 -4.11 4.11 -18.85
C MET A 301 -3.19 4.53 -17.69
N LYS A 302 -3.39 5.72 -17.12
CA LYS A 302 -2.61 6.19 -15.95
C LYS A 302 -2.84 5.32 -14.73
N SER A 303 -4.10 4.99 -14.43
CA SER A 303 -4.43 4.06 -13.35
C SER A 303 -4.00 2.62 -13.63
N LEU A 304 -3.82 2.24 -14.89
CA LEU A 304 -3.38 0.91 -15.32
C LEU A 304 -1.90 0.88 -15.72
N SER A 305 -1.12 1.93 -15.46
CA SER A 305 0.23 2.10 -15.98
C SER A 305 1.14 0.93 -15.60
N VAL A 306 1.05 0.47 -14.35
CA VAL A 306 1.79 -0.67 -13.82
C VAL A 306 1.44 -1.98 -14.55
N VAL A 307 0.15 -2.27 -14.76
CA VAL A 307 -0.29 -3.48 -15.47
C VAL A 307 -0.02 -3.41 -16.97
N LEU A 308 -0.14 -2.23 -17.58
CA LEU A 308 0.24 -2.04 -18.99
C LEU A 308 1.75 -2.21 -19.17
N GLY A 309 2.56 -1.73 -18.23
CA GLY A 309 3.99 -2.00 -18.19
C GLY A 309 4.30 -3.49 -18.12
N LEU A 310 3.65 -4.21 -17.20
CA LEU A 310 3.73 -5.66 -17.10
C LEU A 310 3.36 -6.35 -18.42
N LEU A 311 2.23 -5.96 -19.02
CA LEU A 311 1.72 -6.53 -20.26
C LEU A 311 2.72 -6.33 -21.42
N VAL A 312 3.27 -5.13 -21.59
CA VAL A 312 4.26 -4.85 -22.64
C VAL A 312 5.55 -5.63 -22.40
N GLY A 313 6.02 -5.71 -21.16
CA GLY A 313 7.17 -6.54 -20.83
C GLY A 313 6.94 -8.02 -21.11
N CYS A 314 5.75 -8.54 -20.82
CA CYS A 314 5.34 -9.90 -21.19
C CYS A 314 5.29 -10.09 -22.71
N ILE A 315 4.81 -9.11 -23.48
CA ILE A 315 4.81 -9.19 -24.95
C ILE A 315 6.25 -9.28 -25.49
N ILE A 316 7.16 -8.44 -24.97
CA ILE A 316 8.57 -8.46 -25.36
C ILE A 316 9.21 -9.80 -24.98
N ALA A 317 9.00 -10.27 -23.75
CA ALA A 317 9.48 -11.57 -23.29
C ALA A 317 8.93 -12.74 -24.12
N GLY A 318 7.67 -12.66 -24.58
CA GLY A 318 7.08 -13.63 -25.50
C GLY A 318 7.77 -13.62 -26.87
N ALA A 319 8.08 -12.43 -27.39
CA ALA A 319 8.78 -12.28 -28.66
C ALA A 319 10.25 -12.75 -28.59
N THR A 320 10.89 -12.63 -27.42
CA THR A 320 12.27 -13.07 -27.18
C THR A 320 12.40 -14.50 -26.65
N GLY A 321 11.28 -15.22 -26.49
CA GLY A 321 11.30 -16.66 -26.20
C GLY A 321 11.43 -17.06 -24.73
N TYR A 322 11.03 -16.19 -23.78
CA TYR A 322 11.07 -16.46 -22.33
C TYR A 322 9.82 -17.18 -21.78
N PHE A 323 8.84 -17.50 -22.62
CA PHE A 323 7.61 -18.15 -22.18
C PHE A 323 7.61 -19.63 -22.47
N ASP A 324 7.28 -20.42 -21.44
CA ASP A 324 6.88 -21.82 -21.60
C ASP A 324 5.36 -21.92 -21.51
N LYS A 325 4.73 -22.48 -22.55
CA LYS A 325 3.28 -22.70 -22.62
C LYS A 325 2.84 -23.96 -21.89
N SER A 326 3.77 -24.88 -21.60
CA SER A 326 3.45 -26.19 -21.02
C SER A 326 2.65 -26.07 -19.71
N SER A 327 3.07 -25.17 -18.82
CA SER A 327 2.42 -24.92 -17.53
C SER A 327 1.03 -24.29 -17.69
N ILE A 328 0.84 -23.44 -18.71
CA ILE A 328 -0.45 -22.81 -19.01
C ILE A 328 -1.41 -23.84 -19.59
N ASP A 329 -0.95 -24.71 -20.49
CA ASP A 329 -1.76 -25.75 -21.13
C ASP A 329 -2.15 -26.86 -20.16
N ALA A 330 -1.25 -27.22 -19.23
CA ALA A 330 -1.50 -28.20 -18.18
C ALA A 330 -2.42 -27.70 -17.06
N ALA A 331 -2.48 -26.39 -16.81
CA ALA A 331 -3.27 -25.84 -15.71
C ALA A 331 -4.78 -26.14 -15.86
N PRO A 332 -5.51 -26.34 -14.75
CA PRO A 332 -6.96 -26.55 -14.81
C PRO A 332 -7.68 -25.32 -15.38
N ALA A 333 -8.90 -25.53 -15.89
CA ALA A 333 -9.74 -24.45 -16.40
C ALA A 333 -10.43 -23.64 -15.28
N ALA A 334 -10.67 -24.28 -14.13
CA ALA A 334 -11.27 -23.66 -12.97
C ALA A 334 -10.55 -24.03 -11.65
N SER A 335 -10.48 -23.08 -10.71
CA SER A 335 -9.97 -23.29 -9.35
C SER A 335 -10.95 -22.74 -8.30
N PHE A 336 -10.97 -23.38 -7.13
CA PHE A 336 -11.80 -23.02 -5.98
C PHE A 336 -10.94 -22.88 -4.73
N ILE A 337 -11.47 -22.22 -3.70
CA ILE A 337 -10.73 -21.78 -2.51
C ILE A 337 -10.00 -22.90 -1.76
N TRP A 338 -10.46 -24.16 -1.85
CA TRP A 338 -9.86 -25.30 -1.12
C TRP A 338 -9.51 -26.47 -2.05
N VAL A 339 -9.11 -26.19 -3.29
CA VAL A 339 -8.56 -27.24 -4.18
C VAL A 339 -7.31 -27.87 -3.57
N HIS A 340 -6.44 -27.06 -2.98
CA HIS A 340 -5.38 -27.52 -2.09
C HIS A 340 -5.64 -27.02 -0.67
N THR A 341 -5.17 -27.78 0.31
CA THR A 341 -5.31 -27.41 1.73
C THR A 341 -3.98 -27.59 2.43
N PHE A 342 -3.72 -26.72 3.40
CA PHE A 342 -2.53 -26.79 4.25
C PHE A 342 -2.94 -27.11 5.67
N LYS A 343 -2.14 -27.94 6.35
CA LYS A 343 -2.39 -28.29 7.74
C LYS A 343 -2.10 -27.09 8.63
N LEU A 344 -3.16 -26.50 9.19
CA LEU A 344 -3.02 -25.40 10.12
C LEU A 344 -2.33 -25.88 11.39
N SER A 345 -1.24 -25.20 11.75
CA SER A 345 -0.55 -25.38 13.02
C SER A 345 -0.04 -24.04 13.53
N VAL A 346 0.30 -23.96 14.81
CA VAL A 346 0.85 -22.74 15.40
C VAL A 346 2.34 -22.93 15.59
N TYR A 347 3.12 -21.98 15.07
CA TYR A 347 4.56 -21.94 15.23
C TYR A 347 4.93 -20.79 16.17
N GLY A 348 5.28 -21.15 17.40
CA GLY A 348 5.61 -20.22 18.47
C GLY A 348 6.56 -19.08 18.07
N PRO A 349 7.69 -19.35 17.37
CA PRO A 349 8.63 -18.30 16.99
C PRO A 349 8.07 -17.23 16.05
N LEU A 350 7.00 -17.54 15.31
CA LEU A 350 6.35 -16.57 14.43
C LEU A 350 5.28 -15.72 15.11
N ILE A 351 4.87 -16.05 16.35
CA ILE A 351 3.79 -15.32 17.03
C ILE A 351 4.14 -13.83 17.17
N LEU A 352 5.31 -13.51 17.75
CA LEU A 352 5.69 -12.12 18.00
C LEU A 352 5.86 -11.29 16.69
N PRO A 353 6.58 -11.79 15.66
CA PRO A 353 6.65 -11.14 14.35
C PRO A 353 5.28 -10.92 13.71
N ILE A 354 4.39 -11.91 13.75
CA ILE A 354 3.06 -11.80 13.13
C ILE A 354 2.15 -10.85 13.92
N LEU A 355 2.26 -10.79 15.26
CA LEU A 355 1.57 -9.75 16.04
C LEU A 355 2.05 -8.35 15.61
N ALA A 356 3.36 -8.17 15.38
CA ALA A 356 3.89 -6.93 14.84
C ALA A 356 3.33 -6.64 13.44
N VAL A 357 3.21 -7.65 12.57
CA VAL A 357 2.56 -7.50 11.26
C VAL A 357 1.13 -6.99 11.42
N TYR A 358 0.30 -7.60 12.27
CA TYR A 358 -1.08 -7.13 12.46
C TYR A 358 -1.19 -5.72 13.05
N LEU A 359 -0.25 -5.29 13.90
CA LEU A 359 -0.19 -3.89 14.32
C LEU A 359 0.08 -2.95 13.14
N ILE A 360 0.93 -3.39 12.22
CA ILE A 360 1.26 -2.63 11.00
C ILE A 360 0.08 -2.63 10.03
N LEU A 361 -0.62 -3.75 9.85
CA LEU A 361 -1.82 -3.81 8.99
C LEU A 361 -2.89 -2.85 9.49
N MET A 362 -3.12 -2.81 10.81
CA MET A 362 -4.03 -1.84 11.41
C MET A 362 -3.60 -0.39 11.11
N MET A 363 -2.31 -0.08 11.24
CA MET A 363 -1.75 1.25 10.93
C MET A 363 -1.92 1.64 9.46
N GLU A 364 -1.63 0.71 8.57
CA GLU A 364 -1.79 0.83 7.13
C GLU A 364 -3.27 1.06 6.77
N ALA A 365 -4.17 0.24 7.32
CA ALA A 365 -5.61 0.37 7.13
C ALA A 365 -6.14 1.72 7.62
N ILE A 366 -5.70 2.23 8.78
CA ILE A 366 -6.06 3.58 9.26
C ILE A 366 -5.66 4.64 8.23
N GLY A 367 -4.41 4.60 7.76
CA GLY A 367 -3.89 5.54 6.77
C GLY A 367 -4.67 5.48 5.44
N ASP A 368 -4.91 4.27 4.94
CA ASP A 368 -5.57 4.05 3.67
C ASP A 368 -7.05 4.39 3.68
N ILE A 369 -7.75 4.09 4.77
CA ILE A 369 -9.15 4.51 4.96
C ILE A 369 -9.22 6.04 5.04
N SER A 370 -8.26 6.67 5.72
CA SER A 370 -8.19 8.13 5.84
C SER A 370 -7.96 8.80 4.47
N ALA A 371 -7.00 8.28 3.71
CA ALA A 371 -6.74 8.71 2.34
C ALA A 371 -7.95 8.44 1.43
N THR A 372 -8.64 7.30 1.59
CA THR A 372 -9.86 6.97 0.85
C THR A 372 -10.95 8.01 1.12
N CYS A 373 -11.14 8.44 2.37
CA CYS A 373 -12.08 9.49 2.73
C CYS A 373 -11.73 10.81 2.04
N ASP A 374 -10.47 11.23 2.08
CA ASP A 374 -9.99 12.47 1.46
C ASP A 374 -10.20 12.47 -0.07
N VAL A 375 -9.73 11.44 -0.77
CA VAL A 375 -9.91 11.33 -2.24
C VAL A 375 -11.38 11.16 -2.64
N SER A 376 -12.21 10.63 -1.74
CA SER A 376 -13.66 10.51 -1.91
C SER A 376 -14.43 11.76 -1.49
N ARG A 377 -13.74 12.85 -1.08
CA ARG A 377 -14.34 14.12 -0.62
C ARG A 377 -15.31 13.92 0.54
N LEU A 378 -14.93 13.07 1.48
CA LEU A 378 -15.67 12.81 2.71
C LEU A 378 -14.95 13.44 3.90
N GLN A 379 -15.66 13.49 5.02
CA GLN A 379 -15.09 13.94 6.30
C GLN A 379 -13.88 13.07 6.67
N VAL A 380 -12.77 13.73 7.01
CA VAL A 380 -11.52 13.12 7.51
C VAL A 380 -11.40 13.20 9.04
N GLU A 381 -12.43 13.74 9.68
CA GLU A 381 -12.55 13.86 11.14
C GLU A 381 -14.01 13.63 11.57
N GLY A 382 -14.20 13.44 12.88
CA GLY A 382 -15.53 13.27 13.48
C GLY A 382 -16.00 11.81 13.61
N LYS A 383 -17.18 11.65 14.23
CA LYS A 383 -17.70 10.34 14.68
C LYS A 383 -17.93 9.36 13.54
N LEU A 384 -18.39 9.85 12.37
CA LEU A 384 -18.64 8.99 11.22
C LEU A 384 -17.32 8.45 10.65
N PHE A 385 -16.32 9.31 10.53
CA PHE A 385 -14.97 8.95 10.11
C PHE A 385 -14.35 7.91 11.04
N ASP A 386 -14.38 8.18 12.34
CA ASP A 386 -13.86 7.27 13.37
C ASP A 386 -14.55 5.89 13.33
N SER A 387 -15.86 5.87 13.10
CA SER A 387 -16.62 4.63 12.94
C SER A 387 -16.24 3.86 11.68
N ARG A 388 -15.88 4.55 10.58
CA ARG A 388 -15.37 3.89 9.36
C ARG A 388 -14.00 3.29 9.58
N ILE A 389 -13.13 3.97 10.32
CA ILE A 389 -11.82 3.43 10.71
C ILE A 389 -12.01 2.18 11.56
N GLN A 390 -12.76 2.27 12.66
CA GLN A 390 -13.00 1.10 13.53
C GLN A 390 -13.60 -0.08 12.77
N GLY A 391 -14.62 0.17 11.94
CA GLY A 391 -15.23 -0.90 11.15
C GLY A 391 -14.32 -1.46 10.08
N GLY A 392 -13.43 -0.63 9.53
CA GLY A 392 -12.39 -1.05 8.61
C GLY A 392 -11.35 -1.95 9.26
N ILE A 393 -10.79 -1.55 10.41
CA ILE A 393 -9.81 -2.36 11.17
C ILE A 393 -10.44 -3.69 11.63
N LEU A 394 -11.68 -3.65 12.13
CA LEU A 394 -12.39 -4.87 12.54
C LEU A 394 -12.54 -5.83 11.36
N ALA A 395 -12.92 -5.31 10.21
CA ALA A 395 -13.05 -6.11 9.00
C ALA A 395 -11.68 -6.56 8.46
N ASP A 396 -10.61 -5.76 8.60
CA ASP A 396 -9.23 -6.13 8.24
C ASP A 396 -8.78 -7.37 9.02
N GLY A 397 -8.90 -7.34 10.35
CA GLY A 397 -8.54 -8.48 11.20
C GLY A 397 -9.41 -9.72 10.96
N LEU A 398 -10.73 -9.54 10.78
CA LEU A 398 -11.63 -10.65 10.41
C LEU A 398 -11.26 -11.24 9.04
N ASN A 399 -10.95 -10.38 8.06
CA ASN A 399 -10.53 -10.78 6.73
C ASN A 399 -9.18 -11.50 6.77
N GLY A 400 -8.22 -11.05 7.60
CA GLY A 400 -6.94 -11.72 7.81
C GLY A 400 -7.11 -13.13 8.39
N MET A 401 -8.00 -13.29 9.36
CA MET A 401 -8.35 -14.61 9.90
C MET A 401 -9.00 -15.51 8.85
N LEU A 402 -10.02 -15.00 8.13
CA LEU A 402 -10.74 -15.72 7.08
C LEU A 402 -9.83 -16.08 5.90
N ALA A 403 -8.92 -15.18 5.52
CA ALA A 403 -7.92 -15.43 4.49
C ALA A 403 -7.05 -16.64 4.86
N GLY A 404 -6.56 -16.71 6.10
CA GLY A 404 -5.77 -17.85 6.57
C GLY A 404 -6.53 -19.18 6.50
N LEU A 405 -7.82 -19.18 6.85
CA LEU A 405 -8.71 -20.35 6.68
C LEU A 405 -8.95 -20.70 5.20
N CYS A 406 -8.88 -19.70 4.32
CA CYS A 406 -8.94 -19.84 2.87
C CYS A 406 -7.57 -20.06 2.22
N THR A 407 -6.55 -20.43 3.01
CA THR A 407 -5.16 -20.70 2.57
C THR A 407 -4.33 -19.51 2.11
N ILE A 408 -4.77 -18.28 2.37
CA ILE A 408 -4.10 -17.03 1.99
C ILE A 408 -3.53 -16.33 3.23
N THR A 409 -2.34 -15.75 3.08
CA THR A 409 -1.67 -14.99 4.15
C THR A 409 -2.42 -13.70 4.50
N PRO A 410 -2.10 -13.03 5.64
CA PRO A 410 -2.74 -11.80 6.06
C PRO A 410 -2.93 -10.78 4.95
N MET A 411 -4.08 -10.12 4.96
CA MET A 411 -4.50 -9.16 3.96
C MET A 411 -4.77 -7.83 4.65
N SER A 412 -4.66 -6.74 3.91
CA SER A 412 -5.07 -5.42 4.38
C SER A 412 -5.66 -4.58 3.26
N THR A 413 -6.16 -3.40 3.61
CA THR A 413 -6.68 -2.41 2.67
C THR A 413 -5.54 -1.93 1.75
N PHE A 414 -5.81 -1.77 0.45
CA PHE A 414 -4.80 -1.47 -0.56
C PHE A 414 -4.82 0.00 -0.98
N ALA A 415 -3.77 0.76 -0.64
CA ALA A 415 -3.59 2.17 -0.99
C ALA A 415 -3.72 2.51 -2.50
N GLN A 416 -3.48 1.56 -3.40
CA GLN A 416 -3.49 1.79 -4.85
C GLN A 416 -4.89 2.22 -5.34
N ASN A 417 -5.95 1.78 -4.66
CA ASN A 417 -7.33 2.19 -4.95
C ASN A 417 -7.50 3.72 -4.91
N ASN A 418 -6.80 4.41 -4.01
CA ASN A 418 -6.90 5.85 -3.80
C ASN A 418 -6.40 6.62 -5.01
N GLY A 419 -5.31 6.14 -5.63
CA GLY A 419 -4.80 6.68 -6.89
C GLY A 419 -5.82 6.56 -8.02
N VAL A 420 -6.51 5.40 -8.11
CA VAL A 420 -7.56 5.20 -9.12
C VAL A 420 -8.75 6.13 -8.88
N ILE A 421 -9.21 6.27 -7.63
CA ILE A 421 -10.33 7.17 -7.28
C ILE A 421 -9.97 8.62 -7.61
N ALA A 422 -8.77 9.07 -7.23
CA ALA A 422 -8.31 10.43 -7.48
C ALA A 422 -8.25 10.78 -8.98
N LEU A 423 -7.80 9.83 -9.82
CA LEU A 423 -7.68 10.01 -11.27
C LEU A 423 -9.03 9.90 -12.00
N THR A 424 -9.85 8.90 -11.65
CA THR A 424 -11.15 8.64 -12.28
C THR A 424 -12.26 9.54 -11.77
N ARG A 425 -12.06 10.13 -10.58
CA ARG A 425 -13.07 10.89 -9.84
C ARG A 425 -14.31 10.06 -9.54
N CYS A 426 -14.14 8.78 -9.27
CA CYS A 426 -15.23 7.86 -8.97
C CYS A 426 -14.99 7.15 -7.65
N ALA A 427 -15.73 7.55 -6.62
CA ALA A 427 -15.76 6.88 -5.32
C ALA A 427 -17.00 5.96 -5.17
N ASN A 428 -17.71 5.65 -6.25
CA ASN A 428 -18.95 4.88 -6.20
C ASN A 428 -18.73 3.40 -5.84
N ARG A 429 -19.44 2.91 -4.81
CA ARG A 429 -19.29 1.52 -4.33
C ARG A 429 -19.63 0.46 -5.38
N LYS A 430 -20.47 0.79 -6.38
CA LYS A 430 -20.77 -0.12 -7.49
C LYS A 430 -19.53 -0.46 -8.32
N ALA A 431 -18.61 0.49 -8.51
CA ALA A 431 -17.33 0.22 -9.17
C ALA A 431 -16.47 -0.72 -8.31
N GLY A 432 -16.46 -0.53 -6.98
CA GLY A 432 -15.80 -1.44 -6.04
C GLY A 432 -16.35 -2.87 -6.09
N TYR A 433 -17.67 -3.05 -6.08
CA TYR A 433 -18.29 -4.38 -6.23
C TYR A 433 -18.04 -5.01 -7.60
N ALA A 434 -18.03 -4.21 -8.66
CA ALA A 434 -17.64 -4.70 -9.98
C ALA A 434 -16.17 -5.16 -10.00
N ALA A 435 -15.27 -4.46 -9.31
CA ALA A 435 -13.89 -4.90 -9.13
C ALA A 435 -13.81 -6.25 -8.41
N CYS A 436 -14.55 -6.42 -7.32
CA CYS A 436 -14.67 -7.69 -6.59
C CYS A 436 -15.13 -8.83 -7.51
N PHE A 437 -16.15 -8.57 -8.34
CA PHE A 437 -16.65 -9.52 -9.32
C PHE A 437 -15.55 -9.93 -10.32
N PHE A 438 -14.82 -8.99 -10.90
CA PHE A 438 -13.74 -9.32 -11.83
C PHE A 438 -12.59 -10.08 -11.17
N LEU A 439 -12.21 -9.74 -9.93
CA LEU A 439 -11.19 -10.49 -9.19
C LEU A 439 -11.61 -11.95 -8.98
N ILE A 440 -12.87 -12.18 -8.56
CA ILE A 440 -13.41 -13.54 -8.39
C ILE A 440 -13.40 -14.28 -9.73
N VAL A 441 -13.87 -13.65 -10.81
CA VAL A 441 -13.88 -14.26 -12.14
C VAL A 441 -12.47 -14.62 -12.61
N MET A 442 -11.50 -13.71 -12.47
CA MET A 442 -10.10 -13.95 -12.83
C MET A 442 -9.46 -15.05 -11.99
N GLY A 443 -9.82 -15.16 -10.70
CA GLY A 443 -9.34 -16.22 -9.83
C GLY A 443 -9.96 -17.59 -10.12
N VAL A 444 -11.27 -17.64 -10.42
CA VAL A 444 -11.96 -18.89 -10.78
C VAL A 444 -11.39 -19.43 -12.08
N PHE A 445 -11.13 -18.60 -13.10
CA PHE A 445 -10.50 -19.05 -14.35
C PHE A 445 -8.98 -19.23 -14.21
N SER A 446 -8.56 -20.36 -13.64
CA SER A 446 -7.16 -20.65 -13.27
C SER A 446 -6.14 -20.63 -14.41
N LYS A 447 -6.56 -20.72 -15.68
CA LYS A 447 -5.67 -20.44 -16.82
C LYS A 447 -5.08 -19.02 -16.77
N PHE A 448 -5.84 -18.06 -16.25
CA PHE A 448 -5.36 -16.70 -16.01
C PHE A 448 -4.27 -16.69 -14.93
N ALA A 449 -4.48 -17.40 -13.82
CA ALA A 449 -3.46 -17.55 -12.78
C ALA A 449 -2.19 -18.24 -13.31
N ALA A 450 -2.33 -19.29 -14.13
CA ALA A 450 -1.21 -19.95 -14.81
C ALA A 450 -0.40 -18.99 -15.69
N ALA A 451 -1.09 -18.17 -16.49
CA ALA A 451 -0.43 -17.15 -17.31
C ALA A 451 0.34 -16.12 -16.46
N LEU A 452 -0.17 -15.76 -15.28
CA LEU A 452 0.50 -14.83 -14.36
C LEU A 452 1.72 -15.46 -13.67
N THR A 453 1.67 -16.74 -13.32
CA THR A 453 2.83 -17.46 -12.76
C THR A 453 3.91 -17.78 -13.78
N ALA A 454 3.54 -17.84 -15.07
CA ALA A 454 4.48 -18.03 -16.17
C ALA A 454 5.23 -16.74 -16.58
N ILE A 455 4.95 -15.61 -15.93
CA ILE A 455 5.63 -14.34 -16.19
C ILE A 455 7.10 -14.46 -15.76
N PRO A 456 8.06 -14.11 -16.63
CA PRO A 456 9.47 -14.15 -16.27
C PRO A 456 9.78 -13.26 -15.05
N ALA A 457 10.64 -13.76 -14.16
CA ALA A 457 11.03 -13.05 -12.94
C ALA A 457 11.53 -11.63 -13.22
N SER A 458 12.24 -11.40 -14.33
CA SER A 458 12.73 -10.07 -14.70
C SER A 458 11.63 -9.07 -15.03
N VAL A 459 10.56 -9.53 -15.70
CA VAL A 459 9.39 -8.69 -16.01
C VAL A 459 8.63 -8.37 -14.74
N LEU A 460 8.38 -9.39 -13.91
CA LEU A 460 7.75 -9.22 -12.59
C LEU A 460 8.60 -8.30 -11.69
N GLY A 461 9.93 -8.41 -11.74
CA GLY A 461 10.89 -7.59 -11.02
C GLY A 461 10.79 -6.11 -11.40
N GLY A 462 10.84 -5.79 -12.71
CA GLY A 462 10.66 -4.40 -13.16
C GLY A 462 9.33 -3.78 -12.72
N MET A 463 8.25 -4.56 -12.74
CA MET A 463 6.92 -4.14 -12.27
C MET A 463 6.89 -3.94 -10.75
N THR A 464 7.37 -4.92 -9.99
CA THR A 464 7.35 -4.90 -8.52
C THR A 464 8.31 -3.87 -7.93
N THR A 465 9.43 -3.57 -8.59
CA THR A 465 10.32 -2.47 -8.19
C THR A 465 9.58 -1.15 -8.21
N PHE A 466 8.79 -0.87 -9.26
CA PHE A 466 7.96 0.33 -9.31
C PHE A 466 6.89 0.31 -8.22
N LEU A 467 6.22 -0.84 -8.02
CA LEU A 467 5.17 -0.99 -7.01
C LEU A 467 5.68 -0.73 -5.59
N PHE A 468 6.79 -1.36 -5.19
CA PHE A 468 7.36 -1.19 -3.85
C PHE A 468 7.98 0.20 -3.64
N ALA A 469 8.57 0.80 -4.69
CA ALA A 469 8.98 2.20 -4.64
C ALA A 469 7.78 3.14 -4.43
N SER A 470 6.64 2.87 -5.08
CA SER A 470 5.41 3.63 -4.85
C SER A 470 4.91 3.48 -3.40
N VAL A 471 5.00 2.29 -2.79
CA VAL A 471 4.66 2.09 -1.36
C VAL A 471 5.55 2.94 -0.46
N ALA A 472 6.86 2.95 -0.72
CA ALA A 472 7.80 3.80 0.03
C ALA A 472 7.45 5.29 -0.09
N VAL A 473 7.09 5.74 -1.30
CA VAL A 473 6.66 7.14 -1.55
C VAL A 473 5.34 7.47 -0.85
N SER A 474 4.39 6.54 -0.80
CA SER A 474 3.15 6.72 -0.01
C SER A 474 3.44 6.90 1.48
N GLY A 475 4.40 6.14 2.03
CA GLY A 475 4.90 6.34 3.38
C GLY A 475 5.46 7.75 3.60
N MET A 476 6.28 8.25 2.67
CA MET A 476 6.79 9.63 2.72
C MET A 476 5.68 10.68 2.65
N ARG A 477 4.62 10.43 1.87
CA ARG A 477 3.45 11.33 1.80
C ARG A 477 2.68 11.39 3.14
N ILE A 478 2.64 10.28 3.89
CA ILE A 478 2.07 10.26 5.25
C ILE A 478 2.96 11.06 6.21
N ILE A 479 4.29 10.91 6.13
CA ILE A 479 5.22 11.73 6.94
C ILE A 479 4.99 13.23 6.65
N SER A 480 4.75 13.58 5.39
CA SER A 480 4.55 14.97 4.97
C SER A 480 3.25 15.63 5.47
N THR A 481 2.39 14.91 6.20
CA THR A 481 1.22 15.52 6.87
C THR A 481 1.54 16.02 8.28
N VAL A 482 2.75 15.76 8.79
CA VAL A 482 3.20 16.18 10.13
C VAL A 482 4.12 17.39 10.00
N PRO A 483 4.02 18.41 10.88
CA PRO A 483 5.00 19.49 10.93
C PRO A 483 6.41 18.94 11.20
N PHE A 484 7.39 19.42 10.43
CA PHE A 484 8.80 19.01 10.53
C PHE A 484 9.56 19.80 11.62
N THR A 485 9.04 19.76 12.85
CA THR A 485 9.68 20.38 14.02
C THR A 485 11.01 19.71 14.35
N ARG A 486 11.77 20.25 15.31
CA ARG A 486 12.97 19.58 15.83
C ARG A 486 12.63 18.20 16.43
N ARG A 487 11.57 18.11 17.24
CA ARG A 487 11.07 16.85 17.82
C ARG A 487 10.75 15.81 16.75
N THR A 488 9.93 16.15 15.76
CA THR A 488 9.48 15.16 14.76
C THR A 488 10.64 14.69 13.87
N ARG A 489 11.55 15.59 13.49
CA ARG A 489 12.79 15.23 12.78
C ARG A 489 13.68 14.29 13.61
N PHE A 490 13.80 14.52 14.91
CA PHE A 490 14.56 13.65 15.80
C PHE A 490 13.95 12.25 15.88
N ILE A 491 12.62 12.15 16.08
CA ILE A 491 11.90 10.87 16.10
C ILE A 491 12.13 10.10 14.79
N LEU A 492 11.95 10.76 13.64
CA LEU A 492 12.16 10.15 12.32
C LEU A 492 13.60 9.66 12.16
N THR A 493 14.58 10.50 12.51
CA THR A 493 16.01 10.17 12.38
C THR A 493 16.36 8.93 13.20
N ALA A 494 15.97 8.91 14.48
CA ALA A 494 16.26 7.80 15.38
C ALA A 494 15.54 6.51 14.94
N ALA A 495 14.25 6.59 14.61
CA ALA A 495 13.47 5.42 14.21
C ALA A 495 13.92 4.84 12.86
N MET A 496 14.19 5.68 11.86
CA MET A 496 14.61 5.22 10.53
C MET A 496 16.05 4.72 10.53
N SER A 497 16.96 5.31 11.31
CA SER A 497 18.37 4.87 11.35
C SER A 497 18.52 3.40 11.77
N LEU A 498 17.80 2.98 12.82
CA LEU A 498 17.82 1.61 13.30
C LEU A 498 17.09 0.65 12.35
N GLY A 499 15.97 1.07 11.76
CA GLY A 499 15.26 0.24 10.80
C GLY A 499 16.03 0.05 9.49
N PHE A 500 16.67 1.09 8.97
CA PHE A 500 17.59 0.98 7.83
C PHE A 500 18.81 0.13 8.19
N GLY A 501 19.38 0.31 9.39
CA GLY A 501 20.47 -0.53 9.88
C GLY A 501 20.12 -2.02 9.86
N ALA A 502 18.92 -2.38 10.33
CA ALA A 502 18.44 -3.76 10.31
C ALA A 502 18.19 -4.32 8.90
N ILE A 503 17.89 -3.47 7.91
CA ILE A 503 17.77 -3.87 6.50
C ILE A 503 19.15 -4.04 5.85
N LEU A 504 20.06 -3.11 6.13
CA LEU A 504 21.37 -3.02 5.47
C LEU A 504 22.40 -4.02 6.01
N VAL A 505 22.24 -4.46 7.26
CA VAL A 505 23.14 -5.42 7.91
C VAL A 505 22.35 -6.70 8.24
N PRO A 506 22.36 -7.70 7.35
CA PRO A 506 21.77 -9.01 7.64
C PRO A 506 22.44 -9.65 8.85
N ASP A 507 21.67 -10.46 9.60
CA ASP A 507 22.16 -11.26 10.74
C ASP A 507 22.87 -10.44 11.85
N TRP A 508 22.72 -9.11 11.85
CA TRP A 508 23.43 -8.20 12.78
C TRP A 508 23.13 -8.48 14.25
N PHE A 509 21.97 -9.08 14.52
CA PHE A 509 21.47 -9.37 15.85
C PHE A 509 21.55 -10.86 16.22
N SER A 510 21.94 -11.74 15.29
CA SER A 510 21.88 -13.19 15.49
C SER A 510 22.83 -13.71 16.57
N TYR A 511 23.86 -12.93 16.92
CA TYR A 511 24.84 -13.29 17.96
C TYR A 511 24.48 -12.80 19.37
N VAL A 512 23.40 -12.00 19.52
CA VAL A 512 23.01 -11.45 20.82
C VAL A 512 22.32 -12.50 21.69
N PHE A 513 21.47 -13.33 21.09
CA PHE A 513 20.78 -14.42 21.78
C PHE A 513 21.25 -15.78 21.28
N THR A 514 22.40 -16.24 21.77
CA THR A 514 22.92 -17.58 21.49
C THR A 514 22.55 -18.55 22.61
N TYR A 515 21.49 -19.35 22.41
CA TYR A 515 21.09 -20.38 23.36
C TYR A 515 21.41 -21.77 22.84
N THR A 516 22.31 -22.47 23.53
CA THR A 516 22.81 -23.80 23.14
C THR A 516 22.26 -24.93 24.03
N GLY A 517 21.12 -24.73 24.69
CA GLY A 517 20.49 -25.75 25.54
C GLY A 517 19.32 -26.46 24.85
N ASP A 518 18.82 -27.53 25.47
CA ASP A 518 17.79 -28.40 24.88
C ASP A 518 16.36 -27.81 24.91
N ASN A 519 16.17 -26.64 25.53
CA ASN A 519 14.85 -26.02 25.64
C ASN A 519 14.42 -25.38 24.30
N LYS A 520 13.73 -26.17 23.49
CA LYS A 520 13.17 -25.74 22.19
C LYS A 520 12.24 -24.53 22.29
N ALA A 521 11.50 -24.38 23.39
CA ALA A 521 10.61 -23.22 23.59
C ALA A 521 11.40 -21.93 23.82
N LYS A 522 12.48 -22.01 24.61
CA LYS A 522 13.38 -20.86 24.84
C LYS A 522 14.16 -20.49 23.59
N ALA A 523 14.67 -21.49 22.86
CA ALA A 523 15.31 -21.27 21.56
C ALA A 523 14.35 -20.58 20.60
N GLY A 524 13.13 -21.09 20.47
CA GLY A 524 12.10 -20.49 19.63
C GLY A 524 11.69 -19.07 20.03
N PHE A 525 11.71 -18.74 21.32
CA PHE A 525 11.44 -17.38 21.78
C PHE A 525 12.57 -16.40 21.40
N PHE A 526 13.83 -16.84 21.49
CA PHE A 526 14.95 -16.03 21.02
C PHE A 526 14.94 -15.85 19.50
N ASP A 527 14.62 -16.91 18.75
CA ASP A 527 14.40 -16.82 17.31
C ASP A 527 13.31 -15.78 16.98
N ALA A 528 12.22 -15.74 17.77
CA ALA A 528 11.16 -14.74 17.61
C ALA A 528 11.68 -13.31 17.80
N ILE A 529 12.50 -13.09 18.83
CA ILE A 529 13.08 -11.76 19.11
C ILE A 529 14.04 -11.34 18.00
N VAL A 530 14.92 -12.26 17.57
CA VAL A 530 15.84 -12.02 16.45
C VAL A 530 15.06 -11.67 15.19
N LEU A 531 14.00 -12.42 14.88
CA LEU A 531 13.17 -12.16 13.71
C LEU A 531 12.50 -10.77 13.75
N VAL A 532 12.02 -10.32 14.91
CA VAL A 532 11.47 -8.96 15.06
C VAL A 532 12.56 -7.90 14.89
N LEU A 533 13.71 -8.07 15.53
CA LEU A 533 14.80 -7.08 15.51
C LEU A 533 15.52 -6.99 14.16
N GLU A 534 15.50 -8.07 13.38
CA GLU A 534 15.96 -8.03 12.00
C GLU A 534 14.86 -7.59 11.01
N THR A 535 13.65 -7.30 11.49
CA THR A 535 12.57 -6.75 10.66
C THR A 535 12.60 -5.22 10.78
N GLY A 536 13.27 -4.56 9.83
CA GLY A 536 13.60 -3.13 9.94
C GLY A 536 12.40 -2.21 10.19
N PHE A 537 11.26 -2.45 9.53
CA PHE A 537 10.06 -1.65 9.76
C PHE A 537 9.43 -1.87 11.15
N ALA A 538 9.60 -3.06 11.76
CA ALA A 538 9.10 -3.34 13.10
C ALA A 538 9.94 -2.60 14.15
N VAL A 539 11.27 -2.58 13.96
CA VAL A 539 12.19 -1.77 14.77
C VAL A 539 11.85 -0.28 14.64
N THR A 540 11.64 0.22 13.43
CA THR A 540 11.22 1.62 13.22
C THR A 540 9.91 1.95 13.91
N ALA A 541 8.88 1.10 13.79
CA ALA A 541 7.60 1.32 14.46
C ALA A 541 7.79 1.39 15.98
N PHE A 542 8.51 0.43 16.56
CA PHE A 542 8.75 0.35 17.99
C PHE A 542 9.47 1.60 18.53
N ILE A 543 10.55 2.02 17.87
CA ILE A 543 11.32 3.20 18.27
C ILE A 543 10.51 4.47 18.08
N ALA A 544 9.77 4.60 16.97
CA ALA A 544 8.93 5.76 16.72
C ALA A 544 7.82 5.91 17.77
N VAL A 545 7.15 4.81 18.15
CA VAL A 545 6.14 4.82 19.23
C VAL A 545 6.76 5.26 20.55
N ILE A 546 7.88 4.65 20.95
CA ILE A 546 8.54 4.97 22.22
C ILE A 546 8.95 6.44 22.26
N LEU A 547 9.64 6.92 21.23
CA LEU A 547 10.11 8.30 21.20
C LEU A 547 8.95 9.30 21.13
N ASN A 548 7.89 8.98 20.38
CA ASN A 548 6.70 9.82 20.34
C ASN A 548 5.98 9.90 21.69
N LEU A 549 6.02 8.84 22.50
CA LEU A 549 5.43 8.84 23.86
C LEU A 549 6.34 9.48 24.91
N MET A 550 7.66 9.38 24.75
CA MET A 550 8.64 9.90 25.72
C MET A 550 8.96 11.39 25.51
N LEU A 551 9.01 11.85 24.27
CA LEU A 551 9.35 13.24 23.96
C LEU A 551 8.11 14.11 24.10
N ALA A 552 8.22 15.12 24.97
CA ALA A 552 7.21 16.16 25.14
C ALA A 552 6.86 16.82 23.80
N GLU A 553 5.60 17.19 23.63
CA GLU A 553 5.18 17.99 22.47
C GLU A 553 5.89 19.35 22.56
N GLU A 554 6.45 19.81 21.43
CA GLU A 554 7.01 21.16 21.31
C GLU A 554 5.83 22.08 20.99
N ASP A 555 5.67 23.17 21.75
CA ASP A 555 4.63 24.16 21.49
C ASP A 555 4.95 24.91 20.18
N GLU A 556 3.99 24.94 19.24
CA GLU A 556 4.18 25.55 17.91
C GLU A 556 4.57 27.04 17.99
N GLU A 557 4.23 27.73 19.09
CA GLU A 557 4.56 29.14 19.33
C GLU A 557 6.08 29.38 19.50
N GLU A 558 6.81 28.49 20.19
CA GLU A 558 8.26 28.62 20.42
C GLU A 558 9.07 28.48 19.13
N GLU A 559 8.60 27.67 18.15
CA GLU A 559 9.31 27.47 16.90
C GLU A 559 9.20 28.69 15.97
N THR A 560 8.03 29.35 15.93
CA THR A 560 7.87 30.64 15.23
C THR A 560 8.74 31.75 15.81
N GLU A 561 8.90 31.82 17.13
CA GLU A 561 9.81 32.79 17.77
C GLU A 561 11.29 32.49 17.46
N SER A 562 11.69 31.21 17.46
CA SER A 562 13.07 30.82 17.13
C SER A 562 13.43 31.10 15.66
N LEU A 563 12.52 30.84 14.72
CA LEU A 563 12.71 31.11 13.30
C LEU A 563 12.66 32.62 12.97
N ALA A 564 11.88 33.40 13.73
CA ALA A 564 11.84 34.85 13.61
C ALA A 564 13.08 35.54 14.21
N GLY A 565 13.66 34.97 15.27
CA GLY A 565 14.89 35.46 15.91
C GLY A 565 16.18 35.23 15.10
N ASP A 566 16.15 34.32 14.12
CA ASP A 566 17.31 33.96 13.28
C ASP A 566 17.43 34.79 11.98
N LEU A 567 16.56 35.79 11.77
CA LEU A 567 16.75 36.77 10.71
C LEU A 567 17.76 37.83 11.21
N PRO A 568 18.98 37.93 10.63
CA PRO A 568 19.88 39.02 11.01
C PRO A 568 19.22 40.35 10.65
N GLU A 569 19.05 41.22 11.66
CA GLU A 569 18.75 42.62 11.46
C GLU A 569 19.75 43.17 10.44
N ARG A 570 19.27 43.54 9.25
CA ARG A 570 20.08 44.26 8.27
C ARG A 570 20.40 45.63 8.86
N GLU A 571 21.58 45.74 9.46
CA GLU A 571 22.28 47.01 9.63
C GLU A 571 22.54 47.61 8.23
N GLU A 572 21.70 48.54 7.79
CA GLU A 572 21.99 49.41 6.66
C GLU A 572 22.70 50.69 7.15
N GLU A 573 24.03 50.64 7.19
CA GLU A 573 24.87 51.85 7.08
C GLU A 573 25.77 51.75 5.85
N ASN A 574 25.43 52.50 4.80
CA ASN A 574 26.33 53.53 4.25
C ASN A 574 25.65 54.30 3.12
N GLY A 575 25.62 55.62 3.27
CA GLY A 575 24.95 56.55 2.36
C GLY A 575 25.66 56.73 1.02
N TYR A 576 24.87 57.12 0.01
CA TYR A 576 25.31 58.06 -1.01
C TYR A 576 24.10 58.84 -1.53
N ALA A 577 24.27 60.16 -1.58
CA ALA A 577 23.28 61.17 -1.92
C ALA A 577 22.69 61.01 -3.34
N GLY A 578 21.40 61.30 -3.49
CA GLY A 578 20.78 61.34 -4.83
C GLY A 578 19.28 61.64 -4.89
N LYS A 579 18.88 62.86 -4.50
CA LYS A 579 17.68 63.60 -4.94
C LYS A 579 16.32 62.88 -4.90
N SER A 580 15.55 63.18 -3.86
CA SER A 580 14.09 63.05 -3.87
C SER A 580 13.42 64.32 -4.42
N VAL A 581 12.57 64.13 -5.43
CA VAL A 581 11.42 64.97 -5.79
C VAL A 581 10.23 64.02 -5.57
N GLY A 582 9.18 64.25 -4.80
CA GLY A 582 8.61 65.42 -4.16
C GLY A 582 7.13 65.08 -3.99
N SER A 583 6.62 65.00 -2.75
CA SER A 583 5.24 65.40 -2.44
C SER A 583 5.11 65.52 -0.92
N GLN A 584 4.96 66.77 -0.49
CA GLN A 584 4.67 67.15 0.88
C GLN A 584 3.15 67.12 1.09
N SER A 585 2.70 66.54 2.20
CA SER A 585 1.52 66.98 2.93
C SER A 585 1.99 67.41 4.31
N GLY A 586 2.08 68.72 4.53
CA GLY A 586 2.69 69.31 5.72
C GLY A 586 1.82 69.26 6.97
N PRO A 587 2.41 69.49 8.16
CA PRO A 587 1.69 69.97 9.31
C PRO A 587 2.08 71.42 9.68
N SER A 588 1.13 72.05 10.33
CA SER A 588 1.08 73.41 10.88
C SER A 588 2.20 73.79 11.86
N MET A 589 2.67 75.04 11.78
CA MET A 589 3.13 75.88 12.92
C MET A 589 3.20 77.36 12.44
N PRO A 590 2.94 78.35 13.32
CA PRO A 590 3.56 79.67 13.15
C PRO A 590 4.33 80.14 14.39
N GLY A 591 5.48 80.78 14.13
CA GLY A 591 6.25 81.66 15.05
C GLY A 591 7.14 80.93 16.06
N GLY A 592 8.38 81.30 16.32
CA GLY A 592 9.23 82.40 15.90
C GLY A 592 10.39 82.51 16.90
N SER A 593 11.60 82.79 16.40
CA SER A 593 12.75 83.39 17.10
C SER A 593 13.57 82.64 18.18
N ILE A 594 14.88 82.53 17.84
CA ILE A 594 16.08 82.92 18.63
C ILE A 594 16.75 81.87 19.56
N ALA A 595 18.04 81.62 19.21
CA ALA A 595 19.23 81.31 20.04
C ALA A 595 19.19 80.07 20.96
N ALA A 596 20.27 79.45 21.41
CA ALA A 596 21.71 79.32 21.14
C ALA A 596 22.20 78.36 22.24
N GLU A 597 23.37 77.72 22.06
CA GLU A 597 24.16 77.08 23.14
C GLU A 597 23.50 75.84 23.82
N GLU A 598 24.17 74.83 24.33
CA GLU A 598 25.55 74.35 24.35
C GLU A 598 25.47 72.94 25.00
N SER A 599 26.57 72.17 24.91
CA SER A 599 27.01 71.25 25.97
C SER A 599 26.26 69.92 26.23
N LYS A 600 26.91 68.84 25.76
CA LYS A 600 27.37 67.66 26.53
C LYS A 600 26.46 67.07 27.61
N LEU A 601 26.05 65.82 27.41
CA LEU A 601 26.59 64.64 28.12
C LEU A 601 26.26 63.37 27.36
#